data_AF-A0A968US88-F1
#
_entry.id   AF-A0A968US88-F1
#
_cell.length_a   1.000
_cell.length_b   1.000
_cell.length_c   1.000
_cell.angle_alpha   90.00
_cell.angle_beta   90.00
_cell.angle_gamma   90.00
#
_symmetry.space_group_name_H-M   'P 1'
#
loop_
_entity.id
_entity.type
_entity.pdbx_description
1 polymer ?
#
loop_
_entity_poly.entity_id
_entity_poly.type
_entity_poly.pdbx_seq_one_letter_code
_entity_poly.pdbx_strand_id
1 'polypeptide(L)'
;MGSGVLSAALIACLWIVASGISAQDAQKPAEVSDARPDVLMINTLKTFGDLDKPEVAFLHDRHTDALEKKGKDCSACHLKEDTSKLPGMDTLGDAVKGIDKLSPKFKRLKDTARKEVMDVYHTFCIECHTDMSSNGDKSGPVTCGGCHQKEPAKSSRQAMGLDKSLHFRHIKANDKKCEKCHHEFNEKEKKLVYVKEKEGDCRFCHKKETEENRISMRLASHIACVDCHRQISQKEPG
;
A
#
# COMPACT_ATOMS: atom_id res chain seq x y z
N MET A 1 -96.43 20.57 5.17
CA MET A 1 -96.81 20.80 3.76
C MET A 1 -95.62 21.41 3.05
N GLY A 2 -95.22 20.86 1.89
CA GLY A 2 -94.14 21.33 1.00
C GLY A 2 -92.74 20.88 1.42
N SER A 3 -92.07 19.91 0.76
CA SER A 3 -91.47 19.95 -0.60
C SER A 3 -90.33 20.96 -0.67
N GLY A 4 -89.14 20.70 -1.21
CA GLY A 4 -88.62 19.59 -2.00
C GLY A 4 -87.15 19.85 -2.34
N VAL A 5 -86.56 18.86 -3.01
CA VAL A 5 -85.16 18.72 -3.43
C VAL A 5 -84.75 19.77 -4.48
N LEU A 6 -83.48 20.23 -4.46
CA LEU A 6 -82.68 20.46 -5.68
C LEU A 6 -81.19 20.64 -5.36
N SER A 7 -80.38 19.77 -5.99
CA SER A 7 -78.92 19.74 -5.99
C SER A 7 -78.29 20.91 -6.75
N ALA A 8 -77.13 21.39 -6.30
CA ALA A 8 -76.05 21.83 -7.17
C ALA A 8 -74.72 21.86 -6.40
N ALA A 9 -73.77 21.03 -6.82
CA ALA A 9 -72.38 21.06 -6.40
C ALA A 9 -71.63 22.18 -7.14
N LEU A 10 -70.70 22.87 -6.48
CA LEU A 10 -69.45 23.40 -7.09
C LEU A 10 -68.50 23.98 -6.03
N ILE A 11 -67.58 23.09 -5.63
CA ILE A 11 -66.17 23.23 -5.24
C ILE A 11 -65.56 24.66 -5.27
N ALA A 12 -64.96 25.09 -4.15
CA ALA A 12 -63.87 26.07 -4.14
C ALA A 12 -62.92 25.89 -2.94
N CYS A 13 -61.77 25.26 -3.24
CA CYS A 13 -60.41 25.45 -2.71
C CYS A 13 -60.16 25.62 -1.19
N LEU A 14 -59.86 24.49 -0.53
CA LEU A 14 -59.04 24.46 0.69
C LEU A 14 -57.58 24.75 0.37
N TRP A 15 -57.02 25.80 0.98
CA TRP A 15 -55.57 25.96 1.15
C TRP A 15 -55.21 25.59 2.59
N ILE A 16 -54.82 24.32 2.80
CA ILE A 16 -54.18 23.90 4.06
C ILE A 16 -52.68 23.98 3.83
N VAL A 17 -52.02 24.92 4.51
CA VAL A 17 -50.57 25.02 4.58
C VAL A 17 -50.08 23.91 5.50
N ALA A 18 -49.67 22.78 4.91
CA ALA A 18 -48.99 21.72 5.65
C ALA A 18 -47.51 22.10 5.80
N SER A 19 -47.15 22.63 6.97
CA SER A 19 -45.76 22.79 7.38
C SER A 19 -45.14 21.40 7.55
N GLY A 20 -44.33 20.97 6.57
CA GLY A 20 -43.56 19.75 6.64
C GLY A 20 -42.48 19.87 7.71
N ILE A 21 -42.69 19.25 8.88
CA ILE A 21 -41.60 18.87 9.76
C ILE A 21 -40.92 17.69 9.08
N SER A 22 -39.91 17.97 8.27
CA SER A 22 -39.00 16.94 7.78
C SER A 22 -38.30 16.35 9.00
N ALA A 23 -38.62 15.11 9.33
CA ALA A 23 -37.79 14.29 10.19
C ALA A 23 -36.40 14.27 9.55
N GLN A 24 -35.43 14.90 10.22
CA GLN A 24 -34.03 14.73 9.87
C GLN A 24 -33.73 13.26 10.15
N ASP A 25 -33.56 12.47 9.08
CA ASP A 25 -32.92 11.17 9.15
C ASP A 25 -31.60 11.36 9.89
N ALA A 26 -31.59 10.96 11.16
CA ALA A 26 -30.38 10.85 11.93
C ALA A 26 -29.50 9.86 11.16
N GLN A 27 -28.46 10.38 10.49
CA GLN A 27 -27.43 9.55 9.89
C GLN A 27 -26.94 8.58 10.96
N LYS A 28 -27.30 7.31 10.78
CA LYS A 28 -26.80 6.20 11.58
C LYS A 28 -25.27 6.37 11.65
N PRO A 29 -24.65 6.34 12.85
CA PRO A 29 -23.20 6.40 12.95
C PRO A 29 -22.60 5.36 12.01
N ALA A 30 -21.66 5.79 11.15
CA ALA A 30 -20.95 4.87 10.28
C ALA A 30 -20.40 3.73 11.14
N GLU A 31 -20.76 2.49 10.81
CA GLU A 31 -20.15 1.33 11.44
C GLU A 31 -18.63 1.49 11.36
N VAL A 32 -17.95 1.39 12.49
CA VAL A 32 -16.48 1.42 12.54
C VAL A 32 -16.01 0.24 11.69
N SER A 33 -15.52 0.52 10.48
CA SER A 33 -15.11 -0.56 9.59
C SER A 33 -13.83 -1.19 10.16
N ASP A 34 -13.80 -2.50 10.34
CA ASP A 34 -12.59 -3.28 10.66
C ASP A 34 -11.55 -3.29 9.51
N ALA A 35 -11.73 -2.45 8.48
CA ALA A 35 -10.86 -2.39 7.32
C ALA A 35 -9.58 -1.60 7.61
N ARG A 36 -8.43 -2.16 7.21
CA ARG A 36 -7.10 -1.61 7.54
C ARG A 36 -6.28 -1.25 6.30
N PRO A 37 -5.44 -0.19 6.34
CA PRO A 37 -4.62 0.18 5.19
C PRO A 37 -3.40 -0.73 5.00
N ASP A 38 -3.00 -1.47 6.05
CA ASP A 38 -1.81 -2.32 6.11
C ASP A 38 -2.03 -3.77 5.63
N VAL A 39 -3.21 -4.08 5.11
CA VAL A 39 -3.51 -5.41 4.57
C VAL A 39 -2.75 -5.63 3.25
N LEU A 40 -1.81 -6.55 3.27
CA LEU A 40 -1.12 -7.08 2.10
C LEU A 40 -1.65 -8.49 1.79
N MET A 41 -2.31 -8.64 0.65
CA MET A 41 -2.66 -9.97 0.16
C MET A 41 -1.42 -10.63 -0.44
N ILE A 42 -0.91 -11.67 0.21
CA ILE A 42 0.20 -12.48 -0.28
C ILE A 42 -0.36 -13.48 -1.30
N ASN A 43 -0.16 -13.14 -2.56
CA ASN A 43 -0.63 -13.93 -3.70
C ASN A 43 0.46 -14.15 -4.76
N THR A 44 1.73 -13.99 -4.37
CA THR A 44 2.90 -14.14 -5.25
C THR A 44 2.85 -15.42 -6.08
N LEU A 45 2.38 -16.53 -5.49
CA LEU A 45 2.38 -17.82 -6.18
C LEU A 45 1.42 -17.90 -7.38
N LYS A 46 0.51 -16.93 -7.56
CA LYS A 46 -0.35 -16.84 -8.75
C LYS A 46 0.44 -16.68 -10.04
N THR A 47 1.66 -16.15 -9.97
CA THR A 47 2.55 -16.07 -11.16
C THR A 47 2.99 -17.44 -11.66
N PHE A 48 2.87 -18.50 -10.83
CA PHE A 48 3.19 -19.88 -11.18
C PHE A 48 1.94 -20.74 -11.42
N GLY A 49 0.77 -20.13 -11.61
CA GLY A 49 -0.52 -20.83 -11.77
C GLY A 49 -1.41 -20.76 -10.52
N ASP A 50 -2.54 -21.47 -10.58
CA ASP A 50 -3.61 -21.40 -9.58
C ASP A 50 -3.16 -21.75 -8.15
N LEU A 51 -3.90 -21.24 -7.15
CA LEU A 51 -3.61 -21.46 -5.74
C LEU A 51 -4.50 -22.58 -5.16
N ASP A 52 -3.90 -23.50 -4.41
CA ASP A 52 -4.62 -24.58 -3.72
C ASP A 52 -5.33 -24.13 -2.42
N LYS A 53 -4.98 -22.94 -1.93
CA LYS A 53 -5.48 -22.34 -0.69
C LYS A 53 -5.84 -20.86 -0.93
N PRO A 54 -6.72 -20.28 -0.11
CA PRO A 54 -6.94 -18.83 -0.09
C PRO A 54 -5.64 -18.04 0.05
N GLU A 55 -5.63 -16.82 -0.49
CA GLU A 55 -4.52 -15.88 -0.29
C GLU A 55 -4.34 -15.56 1.21
N VAL A 56 -3.10 -15.33 1.62
CA VAL A 56 -2.81 -14.97 3.01
C VAL A 56 -2.88 -13.46 3.16
N ALA A 57 -3.77 -12.97 4.02
CA ALA A 57 -3.79 -11.56 4.41
C ALA A 57 -2.73 -11.30 5.48
N PHE A 58 -1.76 -10.44 5.15
CA PHE A 58 -0.68 -10.05 6.04
C PHE A 58 -0.87 -8.61 6.49
N LEU A 59 -0.93 -8.38 7.80
CA LEU A 59 -1.11 -7.05 8.40
C LEU A 59 0.26 -6.42 8.65
N HIS A 60 0.77 -5.62 7.71
CA HIS A 60 2.16 -5.18 7.74
C HIS A 60 2.51 -4.32 8.96
N ASP A 61 1.66 -3.33 9.29
CA ASP A 61 1.90 -2.41 10.40
C ASP A 61 1.84 -3.16 11.74
N ARG A 62 0.93 -4.13 11.87
CA ARG A 62 0.87 -4.98 13.06
C ARG A 62 2.18 -5.75 13.29
N HIS A 63 2.84 -6.20 12.22
CA HIS A 63 4.12 -6.90 12.35
C HIS A 63 5.25 -5.93 12.70
N THR A 64 5.33 -4.75 12.05
CA THR A 64 6.35 -3.76 12.36
C THR A 64 6.22 -3.25 13.79
N ASP A 65 5.00 -2.96 14.27
CA ASP A 65 4.75 -2.52 15.66
C ASP A 65 5.18 -3.56 16.71
N ALA A 66 5.03 -4.85 16.38
CA ALA A 66 5.43 -5.94 17.26
C ALA A 66 6.95 -6.14 17.28
N LEU A 67 7.62 -5.96 16.14
CA LEU A 67 9.06 -6.12 15.99
C LEU A 67 9.84 -4.92 16.54
N GLU A 68 9.35 -3.71 16.36
CA GLU A 68 9.96 -2.48 16.87
C GLU A 68 10.10 -2.53 18.40
N LYS A 69 9.07 -3.00 19.11
CA LYS A 69 9.10 -3.20 20.58
C LYS A 69 10.15 -4.21 21.05
N LYS A 70 10.68 -5.01 20.13
CA LYS A 70 11.76 -5.98 20.36
C LYS A 70 13.11 -5.52 19.80
N GLY A 71 13.22 -4.25 19.40
CA GLY A 71 14.44 -3.69 18.81
C GLY A 71 14.81 -4.31 17.46
N LYS A 72 13.85 -4.94 16.76
CA LYS A 72 14.03 -5.48 15.41
C LYS A 72 13.55 -4.46 14.38
N ASP A 73 14.24 -4.41 13.25
CA ASP A 73 13.98 -3.48 12.16
C ASP A 73 13.48 -4.18 10.89
N CYS A 74 13.46 -3.45 9.77
CA CYS A 74 13.06 -3.96 8.46
C CYS A 74 13.87 -5.20 8.02
N SER A 75 15.14 -5.31 8.44
CA SER A 75 16.03 -6.42 8.06
C SER A 75 15.62 -7.77 8.65
N ALA A 76 14.74 -7.74 9.67
CA ALA A 76 14.11 -8.93 10.21
C ALA A 76 13.30 -9.70 9.15
N CYS A 77 12.81 -9.04 8.10
CA CYS A 77 12.01 -9.67 7.03
C CYS A 77 12.54 -9.38 5.62
N HIS A 78 13.24 -8.27 5.41
CA HIS A 78 13.70 -7.83 4.09
C HIS A 78 15.21 -7.99 3.96
N LEU A 79 15.65 -8.70 2.92
CA LEU A 79 17.08 -8.92 2.69
C LEU A 79 17.73 -7.68 2.09
N LYS A 80 18.99 -7.43 2.47
CA LYS A 80 19.83 -6.43 1.82
C LYS A 80 20.06 -6.82 0.35
N GLU A 81 19.84 -5.87 -0.53
CA GLU A 81 20.05 -6.00 -1.97
C GLU A 81 21.45 -5.47 -2.31
N ASP A 82 22.15 -6.22 -3.16
CA ASP A 82 23.44 -5.82 -3.69
C ASP A 82 23.21 -4.72 -4.75
N THR A 83 23.38 -3.46 -4.32
CA THR A 83 23.10 -2.27 -5.14
C THR A 83 24.00 -2.15 -6.37
N SER A 84 25.15 -2.82 -6.37
CA SER A 84 26.09 -2.86 -7.50
C SER A 84 25.53 -3.57 -8.74
N LYS A 85 24.44 -4.33 -8.59
CA LYS A 85 23.85 -5.16 -9.67
C LYS A 85 22.57 -4.60 -10.27
N LEU A 86 22.13 -3.41 -9.83
CA LEU A 86 20.90 -2.78 -10.32
C LEU A 86 21.19 -1.83 -11.49
N PRO A 87 20.42 -1.90 -12.60
CA PRO A 87 20.58 -1.00 -13.73
C PRO A 87 20.37 0.47 -13.32
N GLY A 88 21.31 1.37 -13.68
CA GLY A 88 21.23 2.80 -13.39
C GLY A 88 21.69 3.22 -11.98
N MET A 89 22.14 2.28 -11.13
CA MET A 89 22.62 2.62 -9.79
C MET A 89 23.97 3.35 -9.79
N ASP A 90 24.78 3.14 -10.83
CA ASP A 90 26.02 3.87 -11.13
C ASP A 90 25.78 5.37 -11.35
N THR A 91 24.62 5.74 -11.90
CA THR A 91 24.22 7.16 -12.09
C THR A 91 23.57 7.79 -10.86
N LEU A 92 22.99 6.97 -9.99
CA LEU A 92 22.50 7.40 -8.67
C LEU A 92 23.63 7.43 -7.63
N GLY A 93 24.86 7.05 -8.04
CA GLY A 93 25.95 6.55 -7.23
C GLY A 93 26.39 7.40 -6.04
N ASP A 94 26.23 8.72 -6.09
CA ASP A 94 26.52 9.60 -4.95
C ASP A 94 25.31 9.82 -4.03
N ALA A 95 24.09 9.79 -4.58
CA ALA A 95 22.86 9.90 -3.80
C ALA A 95 22.54 8.60 -3.03
N VAL A 96 23.08 7.45 -3.47
CA VAL A 96 22.85 6.15 -2.83
C VAL A 96 24.05 5.47 -2.18
N LYS A 97 25.19 6.17 -2.13
CA LYS A 97 26.41 5.66 -1.49
C LYS A 97 26.18 5.44 0.00
N GLY A 98 26.42 4.21 0.48
CA GLY A 98 26.29 3.83 1.90
C GLY A 98 24.88 3.40 2.33
N ILE A 99 23.96 3.13 1.39
CA ILE A 99 22.61 2.67 1.71
C ILE A 99 22.49 1.16 1.63
N ASP A 100 22.04 0.54 2.72
CA ASP A 100 21.51 -0.83 2.71
C ASP A 100 20.12 -0.82 2.03
N LYS A 101 20.11 -0.97 0.70
CA LYS A 101 18.86 -1.14 -0.03
C LYS A 101 18.21 -2.45 0.38
N LEU A 102 16.94 -2.42 0.75
CA LEU A 102 16.23 -3.62 1.19
C LEU A 102 15.29 -4.09 0.08
N SER A 103 15.35 -5.38 -0.24
CA SER A 103 14.39 -6.00 -1.13
C SER A 103 12.99 -5.95 -0.49
N PRO A 104 11.96 -5.40 -1.16
CA PRO A 104 10.59 -5.41 -0.64
C PRO A 104 9.96 -6.81 -0.65
N LYS A 105 10.67 -7.83 -1.18
CA LYS A 105 10.22 -9.23 -1.09
C LYS A 105 10.57 -9.80 0.28
N PHE A 106 9.65 -10.58 0.84
CA PHE A 106 9.85 -11.28 2.10
C PHE A 106 10.95 -12.34 1.98
N LYS A 107 12.04 -12.18 2.76
CA LYS A 107 13.17 -13.10 2.91
C LYS A 107 13.80 -13.62 1.61
N ARG A 108 13.77 -12.82 0.54
CA ARG A 108 14.40 -13.16 -0.75
C ARG A 108 14.72 -11.94 -1.60
N LEU A 109 15.58 -12.12 -2.59
CA LEU A 109 15.94 -11.08 -3.58
C LEU A 109 15.16 -11.22 -4.90
N LYS A 110 14.82 -12.45 -5.29
CA LYS A 110 14.06 -12.76 -6.49
C LYS A 110 13.06 -13.88 -6.21
N ASP A 111 12.01 -13.96 -7.01
CA ASP A 111 11.16 -15.15 -7.04
C ASP A 111 11.88 -16.23 -7.85
N THR A 112 11.97 -17.44 -7.29
CA THR A 112 12.62 -18.60 -7.91
C THR A 112 11.56 -19.64 -8.30
N ALA A 113 11.77 -20.93 -8.03
CA ALA A 113 10.75 -21.94 -8.29
C ALA A 113 9.54 -21.77 -7.33
N ARG A 114 8.35 -22.15 -7.81
CA ARG A 114 7.09 -22.09 -7.02
C ARG A 114 7.25 -22.68 -5.61
N LYS A 115 7.84 -23.88 -5.51
CA LYS A 115 8.07 -24.57 -4.24
C LYS A 115 9.01 -23.78 -3.33
N GLU A 116 10.11 -23.26 -3.86
CA GLU A 116 11.09 -22.50 -3.06
C GLU A 116 10.47 -21.21 -2.51
N VAL A 117 9.71 -20.48 -3.32
CA VAL A 117 9.00 -19.27 -2.87
C VAL A 117 7.96 -19.60 -1.80
N MET A 118 7.24 -20.71 -1.95
CA MET A 118 6.30 -21.20 -0.94
C MET A 118 7.01 -21.59 0.36
N ASP A 119 8.11 -22.34 0.27
CA ASP A 119 8.89 -22.79 1.42
C ASP A 119 9.45 -21.60 2.21
N VAL A 120 9.91 -20.53 1.53
CA VAL A 120 10.32 -19.27 2.20
C VAL A 120 9.20 -18.71 3.08
N TYR A 121 7.95 -18.68 2.61
CA TYR A 121 6.84 -18.21 3.44
C TYR A 121 6.60 -19.13 4.63
N HIS A 122 6.47 -20.45 4.40
CA HIS A 122 6.16 -21.38 5.49
C HIS A 122 7.27 -21.45 6.53
N THR A 123 8.53 -21.59 6.12
CA THR A 123 9.69 -21.66 7.02
C THR A 123 9.76 -20.41 7.89
N PHE A 124 9.96 -19.23 7.29
CA PHE A 124 10.28 -18.05 8.10
C PHE A 124 9.07 -17.46 8.84
N CYS A 125 7.84 -17.62 8.35
CA CYS A 125 6.66 -17.17 9.10
C CYS A 125 6.41 -18.08 10.31
N ILE A 126 6.43 -19.40 10.11
CA ILE A 126 6.11 -20.36 11.18
C ILE A 126 7.22 -20.40 12.22
N GLU A 127 8.49 -20.34 11.83
CA GLU A 127 9.61 -20.26 12.75
C GLU A 127 9.49 -19.04 13.67
N CYS A 128 9.33 -17.84 13.10
CA CYS A 128 9.19 -16.63 13.91
C CYS A 128 7.97 -16.70 14.84
N HIS A 129 6.84 -17.23 14.36
CA HIS A 129 5.65 -17.37 15.20
C HIS A 129 5.85 -18.41 16.32
N THR A 130 6.53 -19.51 16.04
CA THR A 130 6.83 -20.56 17.02
C THR A 130 7.78 -20.05 18.08
N ASP A 131 8.83 -19.33 17.68
CA ASP A 131 9.80 -18.73 18.59
C ASP A 131 9.14 -17.68 19.50
N MET A 132 8.34 -16.78 18.94
CA MET A 132 7.60 -15.79 19.72
C MET A 132 6.65 -16.46 20.73
N SER A 133 5.91 -17.48 20.30
CA SER A 133 5.00 -18.21 21.19
C SER A 133 5.75 -18.94 22.31
N SER A 134 6.89 -19.55 22.00
CA SER A 134 7.71 -20.27 22.98
C SER A 134 8.34 -19.34 24.03
N ASN A 135 8.59 -18.08 23.65
CA ASN A 135 9.04 -17.02 24.56
C ASN A 135 7.91 -16.35 25.35
N GLY A 136 6.66 -16.83 25.23
CA GLY A 136 5.49 -16.25 25.90
C GLY A 136 4.98 -14.94 25.29
N ASP A 137 5.46 -14.57 24.10
CA ASP A 137 5.00 -13.37 23.41
C ASP A 137 3.66 -13.62 22.68
N LYS A 138 2.90 -12.54 22.47
CA LYS A 138 1.80 -12.57 21.51
C LYS A 138 2.35 -12.91 20.12
N SER A 139 1.85 -13.98 19.53
CA SER A 139 2.35 -14.52 18.27
C SER A 139 1.24 -14.67 17.22
N GLY A 140 1.65 -14.92 15.98
CA GLY A 140 0.78 -15.23 14.86
C GLY A 140 0.46 -16.74 14.74
N PRO A 141 -0.37 -17.10 13.76
CA PRO A 141 -0.78 -18.49 13.53
C PRO A 141 0.35 -19.39 13.02
N VAL A 142 0.32 -20.66 13.41
CA VAL A 142 1.21 -21.73 12.89
C VAL A 142 0.43 -22.86 12.18
N THR A 143 -0.87 -22.69 11.99
CA THR A 143 -1.76 -23.66 11.34
C THR A 143 -2.22 -23.14 9.98
N CYS A 144 -2.57 -24.07 9.06
CA CYS A 144 -2.98 -23.72 7.70
C CYS A 144 -4.15 -22.72 7.68
N GLY A 145 -5.22 -23.00 8.44
CA GLY A 145 -6.41 -22.16 8.50
C GLY A 145 -6.24 -20.85 9.26
N GLY A 146 -5.18 -20.74 10.08
CA GLY A 146 -4.84 -19.49 10.75
C GLY A 146 -4.29 -18.45 9.78
N CYS A 147 -3.49 -18.87 8.79
CA CYS A 147 -2.96 -18.00 7.73
C CYS A 147 -3.88 -17.91 6.50
N HIS A 148 -4.29 -19.06 5.96
CA HIS A 148 -5.12 -19.17 4.76
C HIS A 148 -6.61 -19.08 5.10
N GLN A 149 -7.02 -17.91 5.56
CA GLN A 149 -8.38 -17.65 6.00
C GLN A 149 -9.34 -17.52 4.81
N LYS A 150 -10.55 -18.07 4.96
CA LYS A 150 -11.62 -17.91 3.96
C LYS A 150 -12.11 -16.46 3.88
N GLU A 151 -12.16 -15.80 5.03
CA GLU A 151 -12.58 -14.41 5.18
C GLU A 151 -11.39 -13.59 5.69
N PRO A 152 -10.50 -13.14 4.80
CA PRO A 152 -9.36 -12.33 5.19
C PRO A 152 -9.76 -10.93 5.67
N ALA A 153 -8.86 -10.28 6.39
CA ALA A 153 -9.01 -8.87 6.78
C ALA A 153 -9.28 -7.98 5.55
N LYS A 154 -10.21 -7.03 5.69
CA LYS A 154 -10.59 -6.12 4.62
C LYS A 154 -9.59 -4.98 4.52
N SER A 155 -9.24 -4.58 3.29
CA SER A 155 -8.35 -3.44 3.06
C SER A 155 -9.14 -2.14 2.99
N SER A 156 -8.65 -1.10 3.67
CA SER A 156 -9.06 0.30 3.50
C SER A 156 -7.98 1.13 2.79
N ARG A 157 -7.03 0.47 2.12
CA ARG A 157 -5.90 1.12 1.44
C ARG A 157 -6.40 2.13 0.41
N GLN A 158 -5.84 3.34 0.47
CA GLN A 158 -6.08 4.38 -0.52
C GLN A 158 -4.88 4.56 -1.43
N ALA A 159 -5.13 5.09 -2.63
CA ALA A 159 -4.05 5.49 -3.53
C ALA A 159 -3.32 6.71 -2.95
N MET A 160 -2.00 6.71 -3.00
CA MET A 160 -1.18 7.87 -2.64
C MET A 160 -0.64 8.57 -3.88
N GLY A 161 -0.50 9.89 -3.79
CA GLY A 161 0.10 10.73 -4.81
C GLY A 161 0.69 11.99 -4.20
N LEU A 162 1.56 12.65 -4.95
CA LEU A 162 2.09 13.96 -4.59
C LEU A 162 1.22 15.01 -5.25
N ASP A 163 0.30 15.62 -4.49
CA ASP A 163 -0.39 16.82 -4.97
C ASP A 163 0.59 18.01 -5.07
N LYS A 164 0.13 19.16 -5.57
CA LYS A 164 0.99 20.34 -5.72
C LYS A 164 1.66 20.76 -4.39
N SER A 165 0.94 20.63 -3.28
CA SER A 165 1.44 21.02 -1.95
C SER A 165 2.50 20.04 -1.45
N LEU A 166 2.21 18.74 -1.48
CA LEU A 166 3.10 17.69 -1.03
C LEU A 166 4.34 17.58 -1.92
N HIS A 167 4.17 17.74 -3.24
CA HIS A 167 5.30 17.81 -4.17
C HIS A 167 6.20 19.01 -3.87
N PHE A 168 5.63 20.20 -3.64
CA PHE A 168 6.39 21.39 -3.28
C PHE A 168 7.18 21.22 -1.96
N ARG A 169 6.60 20.55 -0.97
CA ARG A 169 7.30 20.22 0.28
C ARG A 169 8.55 19.38 0.03
N HIS A 170 8.49 18.40 -0.88
CA HIS A 170 9.65 17.59 -1.27
C HIS A 170 10.69 18.41 -2.04
N ILE A 171 10.26 19.27 -2.98
CA ILE A 171 11.16 20.19 -3.69
C ILE A 171 11.95 21.05 -2.69
N LYS A 172 11.25 21.64 -1.70
CA LYS A 172 11.88 22.49 -0.68
C LYS A 172 12.85 21.70 0.18
N ALA A 173 12.46 20.52 0.65
CA ALA A 173 13.31 19.66 1.49
C ALA A 173 14.54 19.11 0.75
N ASN A 174 14.53 19.12 -0.58
CA ASN A 174 15.60 18.59 -1.41
C ASN A 174 16.39 19.68 -2.16
N ASP A 175 16.35 20.93 -1.72
CA ASP A 175 17.09 22.05 -2.32
C ASP A 175 16.80 22.25 -3.81
N LYS A 176 15.57 21.95 -4.26
CA LYS A 176 15.15 22.00 -5.66
C LYS A 176 15.92 21.05 -6.60
N LYS A 177 16.58 20.02 -6.05
CA LYS A 177 17.30 18.99 -6.81
C LYS A 177 16.33 17.94 -7.37
N CYS A 178 15.88 18.16 -8.60
CA CYS A 178 14.91 17.30 -9.29
C CYS A 178 15.51 15.92 -9.64
N GLU A 179 16.84 15.90 -9.85
CA GLU A 179 17.64 14.70 -10.15
C GLU A 179 17.64 13.66 -9.03
N LYS A 180 17.20 14.02 -7.82
CA LYS A 180 17.03 13.06 -6.71
C LYS A 180 15.84 12.12 -6.89
N CYS A 181 14.90 12.43 -7.79
CA CYS A 181 13.67 11.67 -7.96
C CYS A 181 13.36 11.34 -9.41
N HIS A 182 13.58 12.28 -10.34
CA HIS A 182 13.22 12.12 -11.74
C HIS A 182 14.36 11.54 -12.56
N HIS A 183 14.02 10.59 -13.42
CA HIS A 183 14.95 9.96 -14.34
C HIS A 183 14.26 9.62 -15.68
N GLU A 184 15.06 9.50 -16.72
CA GLU A 184 14.69 8.99 -18.04
C GLU A 184 15.74 7.94 -18.46
N PHE A 185 15.35 6.94 -19.24
CA PHE A 185 16.28 5.94 -19.73
C PHE A 185 17.01 6.47 -20.97
N ASN A 186 18.34 6.51 -20.94
CA ASN A 186 19.17 6.86 -22.08
C ASN A 186 19.60 5.59 -22.82
N GLU A 187 19.10 5.39 -24.05
CA GLU A 187 19.41 4.20 -24.86
C GLU A 187 20.89 4.10 -25.27
N LYS A 188 21.56 5.25 -25.50
CA LYS A 188 22.97 5.27 -25.91
C LYS A 188 23.88 4.84 -24.76
N GLU A 189 23.59 5.35 -23.56
CA GLU A 189 24.37 5.07 -22.35
C GLU A 189 23.87 3.82 -21.60
N LYS A 190 22.72 3.27 -22.01
CA LYS A 190 22.03 2.12 -21.39
C LYS A 190 21.83 2.28 -19.88
N LYS A 191 21.56 3.50 -19.43
CA LYS A 191 21.42 3.83 -18.01
C LYS A 191 20.35 4.89 -17.79
N LEU A 192 19.87 4.99 -16.55
CA LEU A 192 18.96 6.05 -16.14
C LEU A 192 19.74 7.36 -15.99
N VAL A 193 19.19 8.46 -16.45
CA VAL A 193 19.80 9.80 -16.33
C VAL A 193 18.73 10.82 -15.99
N TYR A 194 19.14 11.91 -15.33
CA TYR A 194 18.27 13.06 -15.18
C TYR A 194 18.29 13.92 -16.45
N VAL A 195 17.11 14.27 -16.95
CA VAL A 195 16.94 15.20 -18.07
C VAL A 195 16.11 16.38 -17.59
N LYS A 196 16.76 17.55 -17.47
CA LYS A 196 16.14 18.79 -16.99
C LYS A 196 14.95 19.18 -17.86
N GLU A 197 13.87 19.65 -17.22
CA GLU A 197 12.63 20.12 -17.88
C GLU A 197 11.80 19.02 -18.55
N LYS A 198 12.14 17.75 -18.31
CA LYS A 198 11.35 16.57 -18.71
C LYS A 198 10.77 15.81 -17.52
N GLU A 199 10.74 16.42 -16.34
CA GLU A 199 10.16 15.83 -15.15
C GLU A 199 8.66 15.59 -15.36
N GLY A 200 8.18 14.41 -14.96
CA GLY A 200 6.78 14.02 -15.11
C GLY A 200 6.34 13.04 -14.04
N ASP A 201 5.04 12.73 -14.04
CA ASP A 201 4.48 11.72 -13.13
C ASP A 201 5.12 10.35 -13.42
N CYS A 202 5.53 9.67 -12.36
CA CYS A 202 6.06 8.31 -12.41
C CYS A 202 5.18 7.37 -13.24
N ARG A 203 3.85 7.56 -13.19
CA ARG A 203 2.82 6.75 -13.88
C ARG A 203 2.86 6.89 -15.40
N PHE A 204 3.52 7.89 -15.96
CA PHE A 204 3.72 7.98 -17.40
C PHE A 204 4.55 6.80 -17.91
N CYS A 205 5.53 6.35 -17.13
CA CYS A 205 6.37 5.21 -17.45
C CYS A 205 6.02 3.98 -16.61
N HIS A 206 6.00 4.10 -15.28
CA HIS A 206 5.74 2.99 -14.35
C HIS A 206 4.25 2.67 -14.30
N LYS A 207 3.84 1.59 -14.96
CA LYS A 207 2.43 1.16 -15.04
C LYS A 207 2.05 0.26 -13.86
N LYS A 208 0.83 -0.29 -13.91
CA LYS A 208 0.33 -1.19 -12.87
C LYS A 208 1.21 -2.43 -12.73
N GLU A 209 1.61 -3.02 -13.85
CA GLU A 209 2.48 -4.19 -13.93
C GLU A 209 3.88 -3.78 -14.39
N THR A 210 4.85 -4.68 -14.20
CA THR A 210 6.20 -4.51 -14.72
C THR A 210 6.21 -4.81 -16.22
N GLU A 211 6.79 -3.90 -17.00
CA GLU A 211 6.92 -4.02 -18.46
C GLU A 211 8.42 -4.06 -18.79
N GLU A 212 8.90 -5.19 -19.33
CA GLU A 212 10.33 -5.41 -19.59
C GLU A 212 11.21 -5.08 -18.36
N ASN A 213 12.13 -4.11 -18.49
CA ASN A 213 13.00 -3.65 -17.41
C ASN A 213 12.40 -2.50 -16.60
N ARG A 214 11.16 -2.11 -16.87
CA ARG A 214 10.46 -1.02 -16.20
C ARG A 214 9.53 -1.56 -15.13
N ILE A 215 9.99 -1.45 -13.89
CA ILE A 215 9.25 -1.93 -12.72
C ILE A 215 7.88 -1.25 -12.57
N SER A 216 6.92 -1.95 -11.97
CA SER A 216 5.58 -1.39 -11.68
C SER A 216 5.64 -0.14 -10.79
N MET A 217 4.61 0.70 -10.89
CA MET A 217 4.39 1.86 -10.04
C MET A 217 4.41 1.49 -8.56
N ARG A 218 3.80 0.35 -8.20
CA ARG A 218 3.83 -0.17 -6.84
C ARG A 218 5.28 -0.35 -6.37
N LEU A 219 6.11 -1.02 -7.16
CA LEU A 219 7.49 -1.31 -6.78
C LEU A 219 8.35 -0.04 -6.77
N ALA A 220 8.24 0.80 -7.81
CA ALA A 220 8.96 2.06 -7.94
C ALA A 220 8.70 2.99 -6.74
N SER A 221 7.44 3.18 -6.33
CA SER A 221 7.11 3.99 -5.17
C SER A 221 7.66 3.44 -3.87
N HIS A 222 7.54 2.12 -3.61
CA HIS A 222 8.05 1.57 -2.35
C HIS A 222 9.57 1.72 -2.26
N ILE A 223 10.30 1.47 -3.34
CA ILE A 223 11.75 1.66 -3.36
C ILE A 223 12.10 3.14 -3.16
N ALA A 224 11.58 4.04 -4.01
CA ALA A 224 12.00 5.44 -3.98
C ALA A 224 11.57 6.17 -2.69
N CYS A 225 10.29 6.03 -2.30
CA CYS A 225 9.73 6.80 -1.19
C CYS A 225 10.14 6.23 0.17
N VAL A 226 9.98 4.92 0.36
CA VAL A 226 10.23 4.29 1.67
C VAL A 226 11.72 4.23 1.97
N ASP A 227 12.57 3.92 0.98
CA ASP A 227 14.02 3.90 1.24
C ASP A 227 14.54 5.31 1.58
N CYS A 228 14.09 6.36 0.88
CA CYS A 228 14.50 7.72 1.18
C CYS A 228 14.05 8.16 2.59
N HIS A 229 12.78 7.92 2.94
CA HIS A 229 12.28 8.27 4.27
C HIS A 229 12.98 7.48 5.38
N ARG A 230 13.23 6.18 5.18
CA ARG A 230 13.98 5.35 6.14
C ARG A 230 15.38 5.92 6.39
N GLN A 231 16.07 6.39 5.35
CA GLN A 231 17.40 6.99 5.49
C GLN A 231 17.37 8.31 6.27
N ILE A 232 16.37 9.15 6.03
CA ILE A 232 16.22 10.43 6.76
C ILE A 232 15.98 10.13 8.25
N SER A 233 15.07 9.21 8.56
CA SER A 233 14.76 8.82 9.94
C SER A 233 15.93 8.17 10.69
N GLN A 234 16.89 7.57 9.97
CA GLN A 234 18.10 6.99 10.58
C GLN A 234 19.23 8.02 10.79
N LYS A 235 19.24 9.12 10.03
CA LYS A 235 20.29 10.17 10.11
C LYS A 235 19.99 11.23 11.16
N GLU A 236 18.72 11.43 11.50
CA GLU A 236 18.29 12.34 12.57
C GLU A 236 17.66 11.51 13.71
N PRO A 237 18.47 10.90 14.59
CA PRO A 237 17.94 10.42 15.85
C PRO A 237 17.43 11.65 16.62
N GLY A 238 16.14 11.65 16.96
CA GLY A 238 15.52 12.70 17.76
C GLY A 238 16.18 12.90 19.12
#